data_AF-A0A5Q4F195-F1
#
_entry.id   AF-A0A5Q4F195-F1
#
_cell.length_a   1.000
_cell.length_b   1.000
_cell.length_c   1.000
_cell.angle_alpha   90.00
_cell.angle_beta   90.00
_cell.angle_gamma   90.00
#
_symmetry.space_group_name_H-M   'P 1'
#
loop_
_entity.id
_entity.type
_entity.pdbx_description
1 polymer ?
#
loop_
_entity_poly.entity_id
_entity_poly.type
_entity_poly.pdbx_seq_one_letter_code
_entity_poly.pdbx_strand_id
1 'polypeptide(L)'
;MTLTALILGTSVLSVADAQQQPFPRERTQARSCADVDWNQDMITNHPRLIEACQEVVVVREQNWARFQAAFTRVEADGNVLFSIRDSRNRPIENVVLEPATGQVAYIDNRAVPFAQLRRDQVVNLYVPEGQYGFVSQPGAPLEEIAIVRRAPSTPAATSPAPVRTAATQPRADVLPATASPLPWFAFAGLLSLFGALTVRLIRRSQAC
;
A
#
# COMPACT_ATOMS: atom_id res chain seq x y z
N MET A 1 -52.46 45.70 38.48
CA MET A 1 -52.00 44.97 37.28
C MET A 1 -50.50 45.16 37.18
N THR A 2 -49.70 44.21 37.68
CA THR A 2 -48.23 44.23 37.61
C THR A 2 -47.79 42.89 37.06
N LEU A 3 -47.19 42.94 35.85
CA LEU A 3 -46.84 41.80 35.02
C LEU A 3 -45.51 41.20 35.49
N THR A 4 -45.53 39.92 35.85
CA THR A 4 -44.35 39.10 36.14
C THR A 4 -43.75 38.61 34.83
N ALA A 5 -42.54 39.04 34.48
CA ALA A 5 -41.82 38.56 33.31
C ALA A 5 -40.91 37.38 33.69
N LEU A 6 -41.28 36.16 33.28
CA LEU A 6 -40.42 34.98 33.30
C LEU A 6 -39.45 35.05 32.11
N ILE A 7 -38.14 35.11 32.41
CA ILE A 7 -37.09 34.94 31.41
C ILE A 7 -36.66 33.46 31.45
N LEU A 8 -37.05 32.71 30.42
CA LEU A 8 -36.58 31.35 30.18
C LEU A 8 -35.15 31.43 29.60
N GLY A 9 -34.17 31.00 30.40
CA GLY A 9 -32.79 30.84 29.96
C GLY A 9 -32.63 29.62 29.06
N THR A 10 -32.34 29.84 27.78
CA THR A 10 -31.95 28.80 26.82
C THR A 10 -30.45 28.55 26.92
N SER A 11 -30.07 27.43 27.52
CA SER A 11 -28.70 26.92 27.52
C SER A 11 -28.34 26.38 26.14
N VAL A 12 -27.44 27.05 25.43
CA VAL A 12 -26.87 26.55 24.18
C VAL A 12 -25.78 25.55 24.53
N LEU A 13 -26.02 24.26 24.24
CA LEU A 13 -25.00 23.21 24.33
C LEU A 13 -24.03 23.42 23.16
N SER A 14 -22.86 23.99 23.44
CA SER A 14 -21.73 23.98 22.51
C SER A 14 -21.19 22.56 22.41
N VAL A 15 -21.55 21.84 21.35
CA VAL A 15 -20.86 20.63 20.94
C VAL A 15 -19.45 21.06 20.52
N ALA A 16 -18.44 20.60 21.23
CA ALA A 16 -17.06 20.78 20.84
C ALA A 16 -16.84 20.05 19.51
N ASP A 17 -16.85 20.80 18.41
CA ASP A 17 -16.22 20.38 17.17
C ASP A 17 -14.75 20.13 17.50
N ALA A 18 -14.39 18.86 17.67
CA ALA A 18 -13.02 18.40 17.53
C ALA A 18 -12.61 18.74 16.09
N GLN A 19 -12.09 19.95 15.91
CA GLN A 19 -11.64 20.47 14.63
C GLN A 19 -10.56 19.52 14.09
N GLN A 20 -10.97 18.59 13.23
CA GLN A 20 -10.09 17.86 12.34
C GLN A 20 -9.41 18.91 11.47
N GLN A 21 -8.22 19.36 11.88
CA GLN A 21 -7.48 20.38 11.15
C GLN A 21 -7.28 19.85 9.73
N PRO A 22 -7.80 20.55 8.70
CA PRO A 22 -7.60 20.14 7.33
C PRO A 22 -6.11 20.09 7.05
N PHE A 23 -5.66 19.02 6.40
CA PHE A 23 -4.27 18.77 6.04
C PHE A 23 -3.63 20.07 5.52
N PRO A 24 -2.49 20.53 6.10
CA PRO A 24 -1.91 21.81 5.73
C PRO A 24 -1.57 21.81 4.23
N ARG A 25 -2.25 22.68 3.48
CA ARG A 25 -2.08 22.81 2.02
C ARG A 25 -0.90 23.70 1.66
N GLU A 26 -0.41 24.51 2.61
CA GLU A 26 0.68 25.45 2.39
C GLU A 26 2.02 24.72 2.47
N ARG A 27 2.54 24.39 1.28
CA ARG A 27 3.86 23.80 1.07
C ARG A 27 4.87 24.93 0.96
N THR A 28 5.22 25.55 2.08
CA THR A 28 6.28 26.57 2.08
C THR A 28 7.61 25.85 1.85
N GLN A 29 7.98 25.70 0.57
CA GLN A 29 9.13 24.96 0.06
C GLN A 29 9.26 23.53 0.61
N ALA A 30 8.58 22.58 -0.04
CA ALA A 30 8.88 21.16 0.19
C ALA A 30 10.39 20.93 0.00
N ARG A 31 11.11 20.61 1.09
CA ARG A 31 12.52 20.24 1.02
C ARG A 31 12.69 18.95 0.22
N SER A 32 13.90 18.72 -0.30
CA SER A 32 14.20 17.44 -0.92
C SER A 32 14.29 16.35 0.15
N CYS A 33 13.93 15.11 -0.19
CA CYS A 33 14.20 13.94 0.66
C CYS A 33 15.71 13.77 0.98
N ALA A 34 16.58 14.34 0.14
CA ALA A 34 18.03 14.38 0.36
C ALA A 34 18.46 15.34 1.48
N ASP A 35 17.62 16.33 1.82
CA ASP A 35 17.93 17.38 2.80
C ASP A 35 17.33 17.09 4.19
N VAL A 36 16.67 15.95 4.36
CA VAL A 36 16.10 15.52 5.65
C VAL A 36 17.23 14.98 6.52
N ASP A 37 17.34 15.49 7.74
CA ASP A 37 18.22 14.89 8.76
C ASP A 37 17.63 13.56 9.25
N TRP A 38 18.09 12.46 8.66
CA TRP A 38 17.59 11.12 8.98
C TRP A 38 18.22 10.59 10.26
N ASN A 39 17.41 9.89 11.05
CA ASN A 39 17.92 9.14 12.19
C ASN A 39 18.97 8.09 11.75
N GLN A 40 20.12 8.05 12.43
CA GLN A 40 21.25 7.17 12.05
C GLN A 40 20.89 5.68 12.08
N ASP A 41 20.04 5.25 13.02
CA ASP A 41 19.59 3.86 13.08
C ASP A 41 18.65 3.53 11.93
N MET A 42 17.88 4.52 11.43
CA MET A 42 17.02 4.35 10.25
C MET A 42 17.86 4.19 8.99
N ILE A 43 18.88 5.03 8.80
CA ILE A 43 19.81 4.91 7.67
C ILE A 43 20.51 3.54 7.70
N THR A 44 20.96 3.12 8.88
CA THR A 44 21.76 1.89 9.04
C THR A 44 20.91 0.63 8.85
N ASN A 45 19.72 0.58 9.46
CA ASN A 45 18.87 -0.61 9.42
C ASN A 45 17.97 -0.67 8.18
N HIS A 46 17.66 0.47 7.58
CA HIS A 46 16.68 0.58 6.51
C HIS A 46 17.12 1.57 5.40
N PRO A 47 18.29 1.38 4.78
CA PRO A 47 18.82 2.32 3.78
C PRO A 47 17.90 2.51 2.57
N ARG A 48 17.18 1.46 2.17
CA ARG A 48 16.23 1.50 1.05
C ARG A 48 14.95 2.27 1.35
N LEU A 49 14.62 2.48 2.62
CA LEU A 49 13.49 3.35 2.96
C LEU A 49 13.78 4.77 2.52
N ILE A 50 15.00 5.27 2.69
CA ILE A 50 15.36 6.65 2.31
C ILE A 50 15.09 6.91 0.82
N GLU A 51 15.37 5.93 -0.04
CA GLU A 51 15.09 5.99 -1.48
C GLU A 51 13.58 6.00 -1.82
N ALA A 52 12.73 5.51 -0.91
CA ALA A 52 11.28 5.46 -1.08
C ALA A 52 10.57 6.75 -0.61
N CYS A 53 11.31 7.72 -0.07
CA CYS A 53 10.75 9.03 0.29
C CYS A 53 10.20 9.72 -0.97
N GLN A 54 8.94 10.18 -0.89
CA GLN A 54 8.24 10.76 -2.04
C GLN A 54 8.24 12.27 -2.01
N GLU A 55 8.07 12.85 -0.84
CA GLU A 55 8.08 14.29 -0.63
C GLU A 55 8.38 14.60 0.84
N VAL A 56 8.76 15.84 1.11
CA VAL A 56 8.88 16.37 2.47
C VAL A 56 7.83 17.45 2.64
N VAL A 57 7.08 17.38 3.74
CA VAL A 57 6.11 18.41 4.13
C VAL A 57 6.60 19.11 5.39
N VAL A 58 6.44 20.43 5.44
CA VAL A 58 6.80 21.24 6.61
C VAL A 58 5.54 21.51 7.40
N VAL A 59 5.51 21.06 8.65
CA VAL A 59 4.37 21.27 9.56
C VAL A 59 4.90 21.73 10.90
N ARG A 60 4.47 22.93 11.35
CA ARG A 60 4.96 23.58 12.58
C ARG A 60 6.50 23.69 12.60
N GLU A 61 7.07 24.16 11.49
CA GLU A 61 8.53 24.33 11.31
C GLU A 61 9.37 23.04 11.35
N GLN A 62 8.73 21.88 11.49
CA GLN A 62 9.37 20.56 11.45
C GLN A 62 9.21 19.94 10.06
N ASN A 63 10.28 19.33 9.53
CA ASN A 63 10.21 18.53 8.31
C ASN A 63 9.65 17.13 8.59
N TRP A 64 8.78 16.67 7.69
CA TRP A 64 8.17 15.34 7.73
C TRP A 64 8.30 14.68 6.36
N ALA A 65 9.04 13.59 6.29
CA ALA A 65 9.18 12.83 5.05
C ALA A 65 7.95 11.93 4.83
N ARG A 66 7.29 12.05 3.68
CA ARG A 66 6.13 11.24 3.29
C ARG A 66 6.55 10.01 2.51
N PHE A 67 5.94 8.89 2.87
CA PHE A 67 6.05 7.60 2.22
C PHE A 67 4.67 7.11 1.80
N GLN A 68 4.59 6.37 0.70
CA GLN A 68 3.43 5.53 0.42
C GLN A 68 3.69 4.11 0.90
N ALA A 69 2.70 3.55 1.56
CA ALA A 69 2.74 2.20 2.08
C ALA A 69 1.47 1.47 1.70
N ALA A 70 1.60 0.24 1.20
CA ALA A 70 0.48 -0.65 0.97
C ALA A 70 0.24 -1.51 2.21
N PHE A 71 -0.97 -1.49 2.76
CA PHE A 71 -1.35 -2.34 3.87
C PHE A 71 -1.32 -3.81 3.46
N THR A 72 -0.65 -4.65 4.25
CA THR A 72 -0.56 -6.09 3.98
C THR A 72 -1.51 -6.88 4.88
N ARG A 73 -1.36 -6.73 6.20
CA ARG A 73 -2.17 -7.42 7.22
C ARG A 73 -1.92 -6.84 8.62
N VAL A 74 -2.84 -7.12 9.54
CA VAL A 74 -2.59 -7.07 10.99
C VAL A 74 -2.11 -8.44 11.44
N GLU A 75 -1.05 -8.50 12.23
CA GLU A 75 -0.51 -9.72 12.83
C GLU A 75 -1.26 -10.07 14.12
N ALA A 76 -1.08 -11.30 14.62
CA ALA A 76 -1.84 -11.80 15.76
C ALA A 76 -1.54 -11.04 17.07
N ASP A 77 -0.37 -10.40 17.15
CA ASP A 77 0.09 -9.57 18.27
C ASP A 77 -0.35 -8.11 18.16
N GLY A 78 -1.12 -7.74 17.13
CA GLY A 78 -1.60 -6.38 16.89
C GLY A 78 -0.64 -5.52 16.07
N ASN A 79 0.54 -6.01 15.72
CA ASN A 79 1.45 -5.32 14.83
C ASN A 79 0.89 -5.24 13.40
N VAL A 80 1.27 -4.22 12.64
CA VAL A 80 0.75 -4.00 11.29
C VAL A 80 1.87 -4.07 10.28
N LEU A 81 1.72 -4.97 9.30
CA LEU A 81 2.67 -5.14 8.23
C LEU A 81 2.29 -4.25 7.04
N PHE A 82 3.22 -3.38 6.65
CA PHE A 82 3.13 -2.52 5.49
C PHE A 82 4.22 -2.83 4.47
N SER A 83 3.91 -2.64 3.19
CA SER A 83 4.87 -2.71 2.10
C SER A 83 5.12 -1.30 1.55
N ILE A 84 6.29 -0.73 1.84
CA ILE A 84 6.70 0.60 1.42
C ILE A 84 6.93 0.63 -0.09
N ARG A 85 6.45 1.68 -0.74
CA ARG A 85 6.43 1.84 -2.21
C ARG A 85 7.31 3.01 -2.66
N ASP A 86 8.04 2.81 -3.76
CA ASP A 86 8.74 3.90 -4.45
C ASP A 86 7.77 4.80 -5.23
N SER A 87 8.31 5.85 -5.87
CA SER A 87 7.56 6.76 -6.74
C SER A 87 6.94 6.09 -7.98
N ARG A 88 7.34 4.86 -8.32
CA ARG A 88 6.78 4.03 -9.40
C ARG A 88 5.82 2.96 -8.87
N ASN A 89 5.40 3.07 -7.60
CA ASN A 89 4.51 2.13 -6.91
C ASN A 89 5.06 0.70 -6.77
N ARG A 90 6.39 0.52 -6.86
CA ARG A 90 7.04 -0.79 -6.68
C ARG A 90 7.33 -1.04 -5.20
N PRO A 91 7.14 -2.27 -4.70
CA PRO A 91 7.49 -2.60 -3.32
C PRO A 91 9.00 -2.55 -3.15
N ILE A 92 9.46 -1.81 -2.15
CA ILE A 92 10.87 -1.69 -1.80
C ILE A 92 11.17 -2.54 -0.58
N GLU A 93 10.41 -2.34 0.48
CA GLU A 93 10.65 -2.98 1.77
C GLU A 93 9.35 -3.18 2.54
N ASN A 94 9.31 -4.24 3.34
CA ASN A 94 8.21 -4.44 4.28
C ASN A 94 8.65 -3.97 5.67
N VAL A 95 7.80 -3.18 6.31
CA VAL A 95 8.01 -2.68 7.67
C VAL A 95 6.89 -3.18 8.57
N VAL A 96 7.25 -3.62 9.77
CA VAL A 96 6.29 -3.96 10.82
C VAL A 96 6.20 -2.76 11.75
N LEU A 97 5.00 -2.21 11.86
CA LEU A 97 4.72 -1.09 12.74
C LEU A 97 3.97 -1.60 13.97
N GLU A 98 4.42 -1.18 15.15
CA GLU A 98 3.68 -1.35 16.40
C GLU A 98 2.83 -0.09 16.60
N PRO A 99 1.52 -0.12 16.31
CA PRO A 99 0.70 1.08 16.39
C PRO A 99 0.48 1.50 17.84
N ALA A 100 0.43 2.80 18.09
CA ALA A 100 -0.03 3.30 19.39
C ALA A 100 -1.51 2.93 19.61
N THR A 101 -1.94 2.84 20.87
CA THR A 101 -3.32 2.52 21.22
C THR A 101 -4.30 3.51 20.57
N GLY A 102 -5.21 3.00 19.73
CA GLY A 102 -6.20 3.83 19.04
C GLY A 102 -5.68 4.53 17.77
N GLN A 103 -4.45 4.27 17.34
CA GLN A 103 -3.90 4.84 16.12
C GLN A 103 -4.67 4.35 14.89
N VAL A 104 -4.88 5.27 13.95
CA VAL A 104 -5.66 5.07 12.73
C VAL A 104 -4.85 5.51 11.51
N ALA A 105 -5.08 4.85 10.38
CA ALA A 105 -4.58 5.33 9.09
C ALA A 105 -5.49 6.43 8.56
N TYR A 106 -4.93 7.39 7.83
CA TYR A 106 -5.71 8.42 7.14
C TYR A 106 -5.71 8.18 5.63
N ILE A 107 -6.92 8.01 5.07
CA ILE A 107 -7.14 7.81 3.63
C ILE A 107 -8.18 8.81 3.18
N ASP A 108 -7.83 9.66 2.21
CA ASP A 108 -8.70 10.74 1.72
C ASP A 108 -9.24 11.61 2.87
N ASN A 109 -8.38 11.95 3.83
CA ASN A 109 -8.72 12.67 5.07
C ASN A 109 -9.75 11.98 6.00
N ARG A 110 -9.97 10.68 5.83
CA ARG A 110 -10.80 9.88 6.74
C ARG A 110 -9.93 8.99 7.62
N ALA A 111 -10.21 9.03 8.92
CA ALA A 111 -9.65 8.09 9.88
C ALA A 111 -10.21 6.68 9.64
N VAL A 112 -9.33 5.72 9.39
CA VAL A 112 -9.66 4.31 9.17
C VAL A 112 -8.82 3.46 10.13
N PRO A 113 -9.46 2.69 11.03
CA PRO A 113 -8.74 1.75 11.88
C PRO A 113 -7.93 0.75 11.05
N PHE A 114 -6.73 0.39 11.50
CA PHE A 114 -5.88 -0.57 10.78
C PHE A 114 -6.56 -1.91 10.52
N ALA A 115 -7.41 -2.37 11.44
CA ALA A 115 -8.20 -3.60 11.30
C ALA A 115 -9.24 -3.55 10.16
N GLN A 116 -9.61 -2.35 9.69
CA GLN A 116 -10.58 -2.13 8.62
C GLN A 116 -9.91 -1.88 7.27
N LEU A 117 -8.58 -1.77 7.23
CA LEU A 117 -7.84 -1.60 5.99
C LEU A 117 -7.96 -2.86 5.13
N ARG A 118 -8.16 -2.64 3.83
CA ARG A 118 -8.15 -3.72 2.85
C ARG A 118 -6.70 -4.02 2.46
N ARG A 119 -6.41 -5.28 2.16
CA ARG A 119 -5.12 -5.67 1.60
C ARG A 119 -4.82 -4.83 0.34
N ASP A 120 -3.56 -4.42 0.22
CA ASP A 120 -3.02 -3.55 -0.83
C ASP A 120 -3.59 -2.12 -0.86
N GLN A 121 -4.37 -1.73 0.16
CA GLN A 121 -4.82 -0.35 0.31
C GLN A 121 -3.63 0.55 0.62
N VAL A 122 -3.45 1.59 -0.18
CA VAL A 122 -2.34 2.54 -0.04
C VAL A 122 -2.69 3.61 0.99
N VAL A 123 -1.77 3.84 1.92
CA VAL A 123 -1.84 4.89 2.94
C VAL A 123 -0.59 5.75 2.86
N ASN A 124 -0.69 6.98 3.36
CA ASN A 124 0.48 7.84 3.56
C ASN A 124 0.99 7.67 4.98
N LEU A 125 2.29 7.44 5.11
CA LEU A 125 3.01 7.43 6.37
C LEU A 125 4.03 8.55 6.37
N TYR A 126 4.30 9.12 7.54
CA TYR A 126 5.22 10.23 7.71
C TYR A 126 6.28 9.89 8.73
N VAL A 127 7.52 10.32 8.48
CA VAL A 127 8.63 10.22 9.43
C VAL A 127 9.06 11.63 9.79
N PRO A 128 8.99 12.03 11.08
CA PRO A 128 9.58 13.29 11.51
C PRO A 128 11.09 13.25 11.36
N GLU A 129 11.69 14.37 10.95
CA GLU A 129 13.14 14.53 10.90
C GLU A 129 13.80 14.18 12.25
N GLY A 130 14.92 13.45 12.21
CA GLY A 130 15.66 12.96 13.37
C GLY A 130 15.05 11.76 14.10
N GLN A 131 13.84 11.32 13.75
CA GLN A 131 13.11 10.28 14.49
C GLN A 131 13.14 8.91 13.81
N TYR A 132 13.05 7.85 14.61
CA TYR A 132 12.96 6.47 14.14
C TYR A 132 11.53 5.95 14.32
N GLY A 133 10.69 6.10 13.31
CA GLY A 133 9.33 5.56 13.31
C GLY A 133 8.38 6.31 12.39
N PHE A 134 7.17 5.78 12.23
CA PHE A 134 6.16 6.33 11.34
C PHE A 134 4.94 6.87 12.10
N VAL A 135 4.34 7.93 11.58
CA VAL A 135 3.03 8.44 11.99
C VAL A 135 2.10 8.48 10.79
N SER A 136 0.79 8.46 11.04
CA SER A 136 -0.21 8.49 9.97
C SER A 136 -0.54 9.91 9.47
N GLN A 137 -0.13 10.95 10.22
CA GLN A 137 -0.29 12.35 9.84
C GLN A 137 0.93 13.18 10.24
N PRO A 138 1.33 14.18 9.44
CA PRO A 138 2.38 15.10 9.83
C PRO A 138 1.89 16.04 10.93
N GLY A 139 2.76 16.39 11.87
CA GLY A 139 2.40 17.22 13.03
C GLY A 139 1.62 16.48 14.12
N ALA A 140 1.50 15.15 14.02
CA ALA A 140 1.05 14.31 15.11
C ALA A 140 2.00 14.44 16.32
N PRO A 141 1.50 14.26 17.56
CA PRO A 141 2.35 14.20 18.74
C PRO A 141 3.43 13.12 18.58
N LEU A 142 4.64 13.37 19.10
CA LEU A 142 5.76 12.42 19.00
C LEU A 142 5.47 11.11 19.75
N GLU A 143 4.54 11.14 20.70
CA GLU A 143 4.04 9.99 21.44
C GLU A 143 3.24 9.01 20.56
N GLU A 144 2.80 9.43 19.37
CA GLU A 144 2.05 8.61 18.41
C GLU A 144 2.94 7.96 17.34
N ILE A 145 4.27 8.05 17.49
CA ILE A 145 5.21 7.41 16.58
C ILE A 145 5.13 5.88 16.73
N ALA A 146 4.71 5.21 15.65
CA ALA A 146 4.74 3.76 15.56
C ALA A 146 6.20 3.31 15.37
N ILE A 147 6.69 2.51 16.31
CA ILE A 147 8.06 2.00 16.30
C ILE A 147 8.18 0.96 15.19
N VAL A 148 9.21 1.12 14.34
CA VAL A 148 9.51 0.15 13.30
C VAL A 148 10.22 -1.05 13.92
N ARG A 149 9.52 -2.17 14.02
CA ARG A 149 10.18 -3.45 14.26
C ARG A 149 10.73 -3.95 12.94
N ARG A 150 11.94 -4.52 12.99
CA ARG A 150 12.47 -5.32 11.89
C ARG A 150 11.45 -6.44 11.67
N ALA A 151 10.76 -6.42 10.54
CA ALA A 151 9.96 -7.55 10.12
C ALA A 151 10.87 -8.78 10.22
N PRO A 152 10.46 -9.91 10.82
CA PRO A 152 11.23 -11.13 10.68
C PRO A 152 11.39 -11.30 9.17
N SER A 153 12.62 -11.19 8.71
CA SER A 153 12.95 -11.40 7.32
C SER A 153 12.43 -12.79 7.02
N THR A 154 11.27 -12.87 6.37
CA THR A 154 10.94 -14.09 5.64
C THR A 154 12.17 -14.26 4.78
N PRO A 155 12.97 -15.34 4.95
CA PRO A 155 14.21 -15.49 4.22
C PRO A 155 13.84 -15.16 2.79
N ALA A 156 14.44 -14.07 2.28
CA ALA A 156 14.25 -13.65 0.91
C ALA A 156 14.30 -14.94 0.14
N ALA A 157 13.19 -15.32 -0.50
CA ALA A 157 13.18 -16.49 -1.37
C ALA A 157 14.44 -16.32 -2.18
N THR A 158 15.44 -17.16 -1.88
CA THR A 158 16.79 -17.02 -2.40
C THR A 158 16.54 -16.96 -3.88
N SER A 159 16.60 -15.77 -4.48
CA SER A 159 16.69 -15.67 -5.92
C SER A 159 17.98 -16.40 -6.13
N PRO A 160 17.96 -17.64 -6.65
CA PRO A 160 19.20 -18.36 -6.79
C PRO A 160 20.06 -17.41 -7.62
N ALA A 161 21.21 -17.03 -7.07
CA ALA A 161 22.26 -16.44 -7.87
C ALA A 161 22.29 -17.28 -9.17
N PRO A 162 22.37 -16.67 -10.35
CA PRO A 162 22.54 -17.45 -11.56
C PRO A 162 23.83 -18.23 -11.37
N VAL A 163 23.69 -19.47 -10.90
CA VAL A 163 24.76 -20.45 -10.84
C VAL A 163 25.13 -20.56 -12.30
N ARG A 164 26.28 -19.98 -12.67
CA ARG A 164 26.99 -20.39 -13.86
C ARG A 164 27.29 -21.86 -13.63
N THR A 165 26.38 -22.70 -14.08
CA THR A 165 26.59 -24.13 -14.21
C THR A 165 27.74 -24.27 -15.19
N ALA A 166 28.92 -24.50 -14.62
CA ALA A 166 29.99 -25.18 -15.32
C ALA A 166 29.36 -26.37 -16.05
N ALA A 167 29.61 -26.45 -17.35
CA ALA A 167 29.11 -27.50 -18.21
C ALA A 167 29.44 -28.86 -17.59
N THR A 168 28.42 -29.54 -17.12
CA THR A 168 28.43 -30.98 -16.89
C THR A 168 27.07 -31.43 -17.37
N GLN A 169 27.05 -32.04 -18.55
CA GLN A 169 25.92 -32.82 -19.02
C GLN A 169 25.65 -33.95 -18.03
N PRO A 170 24.39 -34.11 -17.60
CA PRO A 170 23.85 -35.45 -17.61
C PRO A 170 22.41 -35.50 -18.14
N ARG A 171 22.17 -36.58 -18.88
CA ARG A 171 20.91 -37.30 -19.09
C ARG A 171 19.65 -36.50 -19.41
N ALA A 172 19.24 -36.70 -20.66
CA ALA A 172 17.86 -36.71 -21.06
C ALA A 172 17.06 -37.71 -20.20
N ASP A 173 16.52 -37.24 -19.08
CA ASP A 173 15.45 -37.93 -18.36
C ASP A 173 14.11 -37.48 -18.92
N VAL A 174 13.59 -38.38 -19.75
CA VAL A 174 12.24 -38.59 -20.24
C VAL A 174 11.16 -37.93 -19.35
N LEU A 175 10.58 -36.83 -19.85
CA LEU A 175 9.23 -36.44 -19.44
C LEU A 175 8.25 -37.52 -19.94
N PRO A 176 7.30 -38.00 -19.12
CA PRO A 176 6.27 -38.90 -19.63
C PRO A 176 5.46 -38.15 -20.69
N ALA A 177 5.45 -38.70 -21.90
CA ALA A 177 4.65 -38.24 -23.02
C ALA A 177 3.15 -38.34 -22.69
N THR A 178 2.62 -37.34 -21.98
CA THR A 178 1.19 -37.19 -21.67
C THR A 178 0.52 -36.13 -22.53
N ALA A 179 1.25 -35.54 -23.47
CA ALA A 179 0.67 -34.82 -24.60
C ALA A 179 0.02 -35.83 -25.56
N SER A 180 -1.13 -36.37 -25.13
CA SER A 180 -2.03 -37.10 -25.99
C SER A 180 -2.46 -36.20 -27.17
N PRO A 181 -2.60 -36.74 -28.39
CA PRO A 181 -2.95 -35.96 -29.60
C PRO A 181 -4.39 -35.42 -29.60
N LEU A 182 -5.08 -35.39 -28.45
CA LEU A 182 -6.43 -34.86 -28.28
C LEU A 182 -6.66 -33.43 -28.81
N PRO A 183 -5.68 -32.48 -28.74
CA PRO A 183 -5.90 -31.13 -29.27
C PRO A 183 -6.23 -31.13 -30.77
N TRP A 184 -5.64 -32.04 -31.55
CA TRP A 184 -5.88 -32.10 -33.00
C TRP A 184 -7.30 -32.53 -33.36
N PHE A 185 -7.90 -33.44 -32.58
CA PHE A 185 -9.29 -33.84 -32.79
C PHE A 185 -10.28 -32.73 -32.43
N ALA A 186 -10.00 -31.93 -31.40
CA ALA A 186 -10.82 -30.77 -31.05
C ALA A 186 -10.79 -29.69 -32.16
N PHE A 187 -9.62 -29.44 -32.75
CA PHE A 187 -9.49 -28.52 -33.89
C PHE A 187 -10.21 -29.00 -35.15
N ALA A 188 -10.19 -30.30 -35.46
CA ALA A 188 -10.91 -30.87 -36.60
C ALA A 188 -12.44 -30.73 -36.44
N GLY A 189 -12.97 -30.95 -35.23
CA GLY A 189 -14.38 -30.75 -34.93
C GLY A 189 -14.83 -29.30 -35.15
N LEU A 190 -14.06 -28.33 -34.66
CA LEU A 190 -14.35 -26.91 -34.80
C LEU A 190 -14.36 -26.45 -36.27
N LEU A 191 -13.40 -26.93 -37.08
CA LEU A 191 -13.35 -26.62 -38.51
C LEU A 191 -14.57 -27.13 -39.29
N SER A 192 -15.10 -28.30 -38.92
CA SER A 192 -16.30 -28.84 -39.59
C SER A 192 -17.57 -28.00 -39.31
N LEU A 193 -17.70 -27.46 -38.09
CA LEU A 193 -18.80 -26.56 -37.72
C LEU A 193 -18.75 -25.24 -38.51
N PHE A 194 -17.56 -24.65 -38.65
CA PHE A 194 -17.39 -23.43 -39.46
C PHE A 194 -17.66 -23.68 -40.96
N GLY A 195 -17.24 -24.83 -41.49
CA GLY A 195 -17.53 -25.21 -42.88
C GLY A 195 -19.03 -25.43 -43.14
N ALA A 196 -19.74 -26.07 -42.22
CA ALA A 196 -21.19 -26.25 -42.35
C ALA A 196 -21.95 -24.91 -42.27
N LEU A 197 -21.49 -23.98 -41.42
CA LEU A 197 -22.08 -22.65 -41.29
C LEU A 197 -21.91 -21.82 -42.57
N THR A 198 -20.72 -21.83 -43.18
CA THR A 198 -20.46 -21.07 -44.42
C THR A 198 -21.26 -21.59 -45.60
N VAL A 199 -21.36 -22.91 -45.79
CA VAL A 199 -22.20 -23.51 -46.86
C VAL A 199 -23.68 -23.15 -46.68
N ARG A 200 -24.17 -23.10 -45.43
CA ARG A 200 -25.57 -22.76 -45.14
C ARG A 200 -25.89 -21.29 -45.39
N LEU A 201 -24.92 -20.39 -45.17
CA LEU A 201 -25.04 -18.97 -45.49
C LEU A 201 -25.02 -18.71 -47.00
N ILE A 202 -24.12 -19.39 -47.73
CA ILE A 202 -24.03 -19.28 -49.21
C ILE A 202 -25.30 -19.82 -49.89
N ARG A 203 -25.85 -20.94 -49.39
CA ARG A 203 -27.13 -21.46 -49.91
C ARG A 203 -28.33 -20.54 -49.64
N ARG A 204 -28.32 -19.78 -48.54
CA ARG A 204 -29.38 -18.78 -48.27
C ARG A 204 -29.26 -17.55 -49.16
N SER A 205 -28.06 -17.14 -49.56
CA SER A 205 -27.88 -15.97 -50.43
C SER A 205 -28.21 -16.22 -51.91
N GLN A 206 -28.27 -17.49 -52.35
CA GLN A 206 -28.66 -17.87 -53.71
C GLN A 206 -30.16 -18.19 -53.87
N ALA A 207 -30.93 -18.12 -52.78
CA ALA A 207 -32.37 -18.40 -52.75
C ALA A 207 -33.23 -17.12 -52.67
N CYS A 208 -32.65 -15.95 -52.93
CA CYS A 208 -33.33 -14.67 -53.13
C CYS A 208 -33.12 -14.21 -54.58
#